data_AF-A0A839VSF0-F1
#
_entry.id   AF-A0A839VSF0-F1
#
_cell.length_a   1.000
_cell.length_b   1.000
_cell.length_c   1.000
_cell.angle_alpha   90.00
_cell.angle_beta   90.00
_cell.angle_gamma   90.00
#
_symmetry.space_group_name_H-M   'P 1'
#
loop_
_entity.id
_entity.type
_entity.pdbx_description
1 polymer ?
#
loop_
_entity_poly.entity_id
_entity_poly.type
_entity_poly.pdbx_seq_one_letter_code
_entity_poly.pdbx_strand_id
1 'polypeptide(L)'
;MLTTADALKAELDITGPDQDLSLELLIRQWSATIERYCRRSFAAVEATETIRGDRQRGRLILNRVPVVSVTAVVLNGEALLDGGWEVEDADAGFLLRMDASGHSLGWPVGKVEVTYTAGFAAIPPDVERCCLDLCVRAYHARGRDPALRSYENPDVEKMSWSASDTVKTVGGLPEDIAGRLGGYRLVTFA
;
A
#
# COMPACT_ATOMS: atom_id res chain seq x y z
N MET A 1 -7.81 4.23 -1.60
CA MET A 1 -8.50 3.75 -0.37
C MET A 1 -8.41 2.23 -0.38
N LEU A 2 -8.18 1.60 0.77
CA LEU A 2 -7.95 0.15 0.86
C LEU A 2 -9.22 -0.68 1.12
N THR A 3 -10.33 -0.03 1.46
CA THR A 3 -11.65 -0.63 1.64
C THR A 3 -12.74 0.41 1.37
N THR A 4 -14.02 0.06 1.52
CA THR A 4 -15.18 0.91 1.25
C THR A 4 -15.95 1.27 2.52
N ALA A 5 -16.74 2.35 2.47
CA ALA A 5 -17.61 2.74 3.57
C ALA A 5 -18.70 1.67 3.83
N ASP A 6 -19.21 1.02 2.79
CA ASP A 6 -20.20 -0.04 2.93
C ASP A 6 -19.63 -1.29 3.63
N ALA A 7 -18.40 -1.69 3.31
CA ALA A 7 -17.73 -2.79 4.02
C ALA A 7 -17.53 -2.46 5.51
N LEU A 8 -17.13 -1.23 5.83
CA LEU A 8 -16.98 -0.80 7.22
C LEU A 8 -18.34 -0.69 7.96
N LYS A 9 -19.40 -0.22 7.29
CA LYS A 9 -20.76 -0.19 7.86
C LYS A 9 -21.26 -1.59 8.19
N ALA A 10 -21.00 -2.56 7.31
CA ALA A 10 -21.36 -3.96 7.55
C ALA A 10 -20.67 -4.54 8.80
N GLU A 11 -19.40 -4.21 9.04
CA GLU A 11 -18.67 -4.65 10.25
C GLU A 11 -19.19 -3.97 11.54
N LEU A 12 -19.70 -2.75 11.43
CA LEU A 12 -20.18 -1.96 12.57
C LEU A 12 -21.68 -2.08 12.83
N ASP A 13 -22.39 -2.88 12.03
CA ASP A 13 -23.86 -2.99 12.05
C ASP A 13 -24.56 -1.63 11.91
N ILE A 14 -24.00 -0.74 11.08
CA ILE A 14 -24.53 0.60 10.80
C ILE A 14 -25.38 0.56 9.54
N THR A 15 -26.56 1.17 9.61
CA THR A 15 -27.46 1.34 8.46
C THR A 15 -27.66 2.82 8.15
N GLY A 16 -27.96 3.10 6.89
CA GLY A 16 -28.16 4.47 6.40
C GLY A 16 -26.86 5.25 6.11
N PRO A 17 -26.98 6.47 5.58
CA PRO A 17 -25.84 7.23 5.04
C PRO A 17 -25.24 8.26 6.00
N ASP A 18 -25.84 8.47 7.19
CA ASP A 18 -25.53 9.61 8.07
C ASP A 18 -24.06 9.69 8.50
N GLN A 19 -23.38 8.54 8.54
CA GLN A 19 -21.99 8.45 8.97
C GLN A 19 -21.00 8.28 7.82
N ASP A 20 -21.45 8.17 6.57
CA ASP A 20 -20.63 7.78 5.41
C ASP A 20 -19.39 8.67 5.26
N LEU A 21 -19.57 10.01 5.32
CA LEU A 21 -18.44 10.95 5.24
C LEU A 21 -17.41 10.72 6.36
N SER A 22 -17.86 10.44 7.57
CA SER A 22 -16.97 10.24 8.72
C SER A 22 -16.22 8.90 8.65
N LEU A 23 -16.86 7.88 8.06
CA LEU A 23 -16.29 6.56 7.84
C LEU A 23 -15.30 6.59 6.67
N GLU A 24 -15.62 7.30 5.59
CA GLU A 24 -14.71 7.50 4.47
C GLU A 24 -13.44 8.23 4.88
N LEU A 25 -13.54 9.30 5.67
CA LEU A 25 -12.37 10.03 6.16
C LEU A 25 -11.49 9.13 7.03
N LEU A 26 -12.10 8.30 7.88
CA LEU A 26 -11.39 7.34 8.72
C LEU A 26 -10.65 6.29 7.87
N ILE A 27 -11.31 5.76 6.84
CA ILE A 27 -10.72 4.82 5.89
C ILE A 27 -9.55 5.46 5.15
N ARG A 28 -9.67 6.72 4.69
CA ARG A 28 -8.56 7.43 4.02
C ARG A 28 -7.35 7.56 4.92
N GLN A 29 -7.56 7.93 6.19
CA GLN A 29 -6.49 8.11 7.16
C GLN A 29 -5.72 6.80 7.40
N TRP A 30 -6.43 5.70 7.66
CA TRP A 30 -5.79 4.40 7.90
C TRP A 30 -5.20 3.78 6.65
N SER A 31 -5.83 3.99 5.49
CA SER A 31 -5.26 3.60 4.18
C SER A 31 -3.88 4.24 3.99
N ALA A 32 -3.77 5.55 4.17
CA ALA A 32 -2.50 6.27 4.02
C ALA A 32 -1.45 5.81 5.05
N THR A 33 -1.88 5.46 6.26
CA THR A 33 -0.98 4.96 7.32
C THR A 33 -0.42 3.59 6.95
N ILE A 34 -1.26 2.68 6.45
CA ILE A 34 -0.85 1.36 5.98
C ILE A 34 0.11 1.48 4.78
N GLU A 35 -0.22 2.31 3.79
CA GLU A 35 0.64 2.52 2.61
C GLU A 35 2.01 3.09 3.01
N ARG A 36 2.05 4.03 3.96
CA ARG A 36 3.31 4.56 4.51
C ARG A 36 4.10 3.49 5.25
N TYR A 37 3.45 2.65 6.04
CA TYR A 37 4.10 1.54 6.76
C TYR A 37 4.70 0.53 5.77
N CYS A 38 3.94 0.13 4.76
CA CYS A 38 4.35 -0.83 3.73
C CYS A 38 5.31 -0.21 2.68
N ARG A 39 5.48 1.12 2.69
CA ARG A 39 6.27 1.87 1.71
C ARG A 39 5.83 1.62 0.26
N ARG A 40 4.53 1.44 0.04
CA ARG A 40 3.96 1.19 -1.28
C ARG A 40 2.51 1.66 -1.36
N SER A 41 2.06 1.97 -2.57
CA SER A 41 0.63 2.06 -2.87
C SER A 41 0.09 0.68 -3.23
N PHE A 42 -1.12 0.35 -2.78
CA PHE A 42 -1.75 -0.93 -3.14
C PHE A 42 -2.64 -0.82 -4.37
N ALA A 43 -3.29 0.32 -4.58
CA ALA A 43 -4.11 0.54 -5.78
C ALA A 43 -3.24 0.58 -7.04
N ALA A 44 -3.68 -0.10 -8.09
CA ALA A 44 -3.09 0.03 -9.41
C ALA A 44 -3.26 1.47 -9.94
N VAL A 45 -2.15 2.08 -10.33
CA VAL A 45 -2.12 3.44 -10.88
C VAL A 45 -1.14 3.49 -12.04
N GLU A 46 -1.54 4.14 -13.13
CA GLU A 46 -0.63 4.50 -14.22
C GLU A 46 0.32 5.61 -13.76
N ALA A 47 1.61 5.42 -14.00
CA ALA A 47 2.61 6.44 -13.76
C ALA A 47 3.72 6.40 -14.79
N THR A 48 4.34 7.57 -14.94
CA THR A 48 5.61 7.72 -15.64
C THR A 48 6.72 7.85 -14.62
N GLU A 49 7.69 6.94 -14.68
CA GLU A 49 8.90 6.99 -13.88
C GLU A 49 10.09 7.41 -14.75
N THR A 50 10.88 8.37 -14.27
CA THR A 50 12.14 8.75 -14.90
C THR A 50 13.31 8.21 -14.11
N ILE A 51 14.05 7.29 -14.71
CA ILE A 51 15.25 6.68 -14.13
C ILE A 51 16.48 7.21 -14.85
N ARG A 52 17.48 7.65 -14.09
CA ARG A 52 18.76 8.10 -14.62
C ARG A 52 19.86 7.14 -14.21
N GLY A 53 20.42 6.43 -15.18
CA GLY A 53 21.53 5.50 -14.99
C GLY A 53 22.88 6.18 -15.23
N ASP A 54 23.83 5.96 -14.32
CA ASP A 54 25.22 6.39 -14.36
C ASP A 54 26.17 5.33 -14.97
N ARG A 55 25.70 4.09 -15.05
CA ARG A 55 26.40 2.93 -15.61
C ARG A 55 25.43 2.03 -16.37
N GLN A 56 25.97 1.19 -17.24
CA GLN A 56 25.18 0.15 -17.91
C GLN A 56 24.64 -0.85 -16.88
N ARG A 57 23.36 -1.24 -17.01
CA ARG A 57 22.69 -2.18 -16.11
C ARG A 57 21.98 -3.26 -16.92
N GLY A 58 22.00 -4.51 -16.45
CA GLY A 58 21.26 -5.59 -17.11
C GLY A 58 19.74 -5.48 -16.92
N ARG A 59 19.32 -4.83 -15.83
CA ARG A 59 17.92 -4.64 -15.45
C ARG A 59 17.67 -3.20 -15.05
N LEU A 60 16.49 -2.70 -15.38
CA LEU A 60 15.93 -1.49 -14.82
C LEU A 60 14.93 -1.91 -13.73
N ILE A 61 15.01 -1.27 -12.56
CA ILE A 61 14.15 -1.59 -11.41
C ILE A 61 13.13 -0.48 -11.29
N LEU A 62 11.86 -0.81 -11.49
CA LEU A 62 10.73 0.11 -11.33
C LEU A 62 10.36 0.26 -9.86
N ASN A 63 10.00 1.47 -9.46
CA ASN A 63 9.71 1.77 -8.05
C ASN A 63 8.33 1.30 -7.58
N ARG A 64 7.41 1.02 -8.52
CA ARG A 64 6.05 0.57 -8.21
C ARG A 64 5.85 -0.85 -8.69
N VAL A 65 5.33 -1.67 -7.79
CA VAL A 65 5.09 -3.11 -8.01
C VAL A 65 3.76 -3.52 -7.36
N PRO A 66 3.13 -4.64 -7.79
CA PRO A 66 3.49 -5.41 -8.97
C PRO A 66 3.23 -4.64 -10.27
N VAL A 67 4.05 -4.84 -11.29
CA VAL A 67 3.87 -4.23 -12.61
C VAL A 67 2.74 -4.97 -13.34
N VAL A 68 1.70 -4.24 -13.73
CA VAL A 68 0.55 -4.79 -14.47
C VAL A 68 0.80 -4.74 -15.97
N SER A 69 1.27 -3.60 -16.47
CA SER A 69 1.59 -3.40 -17.88
C SER A 69 2.55 -2.23 -18.07
N VAL A 70 3.42 -2.33 -19.08
CA VAL A 70 4.29 -1.23 -19.53
C VAL A 70 3.76 -0.76 -20.88
N THR A 71 3.40 0.52 -20.98
CA THR A 71 2.76 1.09 -22.18
C THR A 71 3.74 1.85 -23.06
N ALA A 72 4.79 2.43 -22.48
CA ALA A 72 5.82 3.12 -23.24
C ALA A 72 7.16 3.08 -22.50
N VAL A 73 8.24 2.97 -23.27
CA VAL A 73 9.60 3.22 -22.79
C VAL A 73 10.31 4.18 -23.73
N VAL A 74 10.86 5.26 -23.18
CA VAL A 74 11.62 6.26 -23.90
C VAL A 74 13.06 6.26 -23.37
N LEU A 75 14.01 5.98 -24.25
CA LEU A 75 15.43 5.92 -23.95
C LEU A 75 16.12 7.15 -24.55
N ASN A 76 16.65 8.03 -23.70
CA ASN A 76 17.35 9.24 -24.13
C ASN A 76 16.55 10.13 -25.12
N GLY A 77 15.23 10.14 -24.98
CA GLY A 77 14.31 10.90 -25.84
C GLY A 77 13.81 10.12 -27.07
N GLU A 78 14.29 8.91 -27.31
CA GLU A 78 13.84 8.03 -28.38
C GLU A 78 12.89 6.96 -27.84
N ALA A 79 11.68 6.88 -28.38
CA ALA A 79 10.73 5.83 -28.00
C ALA A 79 11.25 4.47 -28.51
N LEU A 80 11.32 3.49 -27.61
CA LEU A 80 11.52 2.10 -28.01
C LEU A 80 10.25 1.62 -28.72
N LEU A 81 10.43 0.77 -29.74
CA LEU A 81 9.33 0.08 -30.39
C LEU A 81 8.85 -1.09 -29.54
N ASP A 82 7.63 -1.54 -29.82
CA ASP A 82 7.09 -2.76 -29.19
C ASP A 82 8.03 -3.95 -29.39
N GLY A 83 8.17 -4.79 -28.36
CA GLY A 83 9.19 -5.82 -28.27
C GLY A 83 10.60 -5.34 -27.93
N GLY A 84 10.82 -4.02 -27.75
CA GLY A 84 12.09 -3.45 -27.29
C GLY A 84 12.34 -3.56 -25.79
N TRP A 85 11.38 -4.10 -25.03
CA TRP A 85 11.47 -4.35 -23.60
C TRP A 85 10.64 -5.57 -23.19
N GLU A 86 10.95 -6.13 -22.04
CA GLU A 86 10.21 -7.24 -21.43
C GLU A 86 10.19 -7.08 -19.91
N VAL A 87 9.04 -7.35 -19.28
CA VAL A 87 8.94 -7.42 -17.81
C VAL A 87 9.38 -8.81 -17.39
N GLU A 88 10.59 -8.92 -16.84
CA GLU A 88 11.16 -10.20 -16.37
C GLU A 88 10.51 -10.67 -15.07
N ASP A 89 10.30 -9.74 -14.13
CA ASP A 89 9.67 -10.01 -12.85
C ASP A 89 8.77 -8.84 -12.48
N ALA A 90 7.46 -9.05 -12.56
CA ALA A 90 6.46 -8.05 -12.25
C ALA A 90 6.43 -7.67 -10.76
N ASP A 91 6.70 -8.62 -9.86
CA ASP A 91 6.66 -8.41 -8.42
C ASP A 91 7.92 -7.67 -7.91
N ALA A 92 9.06 -7.91 -8.55
CA ALA A 92 10.31 -7.19 -8.29
C ALA A 92 10.45 -5.89 -9.11
N GLY A 93 9.60 -5.71 -10.14
CA GLY A 93 9.65 -4.55 -11.04
C GLY A 93 10.85 -4.57 -11.98
N PHE A 94 11.33 -5.75 -12.36
CA PHE A 94 12.47 -5.89 -13.26
C PHE A 94 12.06 -5.78 -14.71
N LEU A 95 12.63 -4.79 -15.39
CA LEU A 95 12.43 -4.53 -16.81
C LEU A 95 13.74 -4.79 -17.55
N LEU A 96 13.67 -5.67 -18.55
CA LEU A 96 14.75 -5.95 -19.49
C LEU A 96 14.56 -5.09 -20.73
N ARG A 97 15.69 -4.67 -21.32
CA ARG A 97 15.71 -4.14 -22.67
C ARG A 97 15.97 -5.30 -23.62
N MET A 98 15.27 -5.33 -24.74
CA MET A 98 15.33 -6.44 -25.69
C MET A 98 15.79 -5.96 -27.07
N ASP A 99 16.51 -6.81 -27.80
CA ASP A 99 16.77 -6.62 -29.22
C ASP A 99 15.67 -7.26 -30.09
N ALA A 100 15.71 -6.99 -31.40
CA ALA A 100 14.74 -7.56 -32.34
C ALA A 100 14.85 -9.10 -32.50
N SER A 101 15.90 -9.72 -31.98
CA SER A 101 16.13 -11.17 -31.98
C SER A 101 15.73 -11.83 -30.67
N GLY A 102 15.21 -11.07 -29.68
CA GLY A 102 14.78 -11.59 -28.39
C GLY A 102 15.90 -11.77 -27.36
N HIS A 103 17.07 -11.15 -27.54
CA HIS A 103 18.13 -11.16 -26.53
C HIS A 103 18.06 -9.94 -25.62
N SER A 104 18.37 -10.16 -24.34
CA SER A 104 18.49 -9.07 -23.38
C SER A 104 19.71 -8.20 -23.67
N LEU A 105 19.46 -6.90 -23.80
CA LEU A 105 20.45 -5.85 -23.90
C LEU A 105 20.62 -5.16 -22.56
N GLY A 106 21.83 -4.64 -22.32
CA GLY A 106 22.04 -3.70 -21.23
C GLY A 106 21.27 -2.39 -21.48
N TRP A 107 20.63 -1.89 -20.42
CA TRP A 107 20.21 -0.50 -20.34
C TRP A 107 21.46 0.39 -20.37
N PRO A 108 21.61 1.29 -21.36
CA PRO A 108 22.77 2.14 -21.45
C PRO A 108 22.71 3.27 -20.40
N VAL A 109 23.82 3.98 -20.24
CA VAL A 109 23.90 5.19 -19.42
C VAL A 109 22.95 6.24 -20.01
N GLY A 110 22.24 6.98 -19.15
CA GLY A 110 21.36 8.06 -19.56
C GLY A 110 20.00 8.04 -18.88
N LYS A 111 19.03 8.67 -19.53
CA LYS A 111 17.66 8.86 -19.04
C LYS A 111 16.75 7.82 -19.67
N VAL A 112 16.03 7.07 -18.85
CA VAL A 112 14.95 6.17 -19.26
C VAL A 112 13.66 6.67 -18.65
N GLU A 113 12.63 6.87 -19.46
CA GLU A 113 11.28 7.17 -19.00
C GLU A 113 10.39 5.97 -19.31
N VAL A 114 9.75 5.43 -18.28
CA VAL A 114 8.88 4.27 -18.38
C VAL A 114 7.48 4.71 -17.97
N THR A 115 6.50 4.56 -18.86
CA THR A 115 5.08 4.69 -18.54
C THR A 115 4.49 3.31 -18.35
N TYR A 116 3.92 3.05 -17.18
CA TYR A 116 3.45 1.74 -16.79
C TYR A 116 2.34 1.82 -15.74
N THR A 117 1.49 0.81 -15.71
CA THR A 117 0.51 0.60 -14.64
C THR A 117 1.08 -0.38 -13.65
N ALA A 118 1.09 -0.01 -12.36
CA ALA A 118 1.55 -0.89 -11.30
C ALA A 118 0.74 -0.72 -10.01
N GLY A 119 0.65 -1.81 -9.25
CA GLY A 119 -0.18 -1.98 -8.07
C GLY A 119 -1.07 -3.22 -8.20
N PHE A 120 -1.84 -3.52 -7.17
CA PHE A 120 -2.74 -4.67 -7.20
C PHE A 120 -4.04 -4.33 -7.93
N ALA A 121 -4.47 -5.23 -8.83
CA ALA A 121 -5.76 -5.11 -9.50
C ALA A 121 -6.93 -5.16 -8.51
N ALA A 122 -6.80 -6.00 -7.49
CA ALA A 122 -7.67 -6.04 -6.32
C ALA A 122 -6.81 -5.97 -5.05
N ILE A 123 -7.23 -5.17 -4.08
CA ILE A 123 -6.51 -5.06 -2.80
C ILE A 123 -6.44 -6.45 -2.14
N PRO A 124 -5.26 -6.91 -1.69
CA PRO A 124 -5.16 -8.20 -1.00
C PRO A 124 -6.11 -8.24 0.22
N PRO A 125 -6.89 -9.32 0.41
CA PRO A 125 -7.87 -9.41 1.49
C PRO A 125 -7.27 -9.15 2.89
N ASP A 126 -6.03 -9.58 3.11
CA ASP A 126 -5.33 -9.34 4.39
C ASP A 126 -5.10 -7.85 4.66
N VAL A 127 -4.78 -7.09 3.62
CA VAL A 127 -4.51 -5.65 3.69
C VAL A 127 -5.82 -4.89 3.92
N GLU A 128 -6.88 -5.29 3.23
CA GLU A 128 -8.23 -4.79 3.48
C GLU A 128 -8.67 -5.05 4.92
N ARG A 129 -8.51 -6.29 5.42
CA ARG A 129 -8.86 -6.64 6.79
C ARG A 129 -8.09 -5.83 7.82
N CYS A 130 -6.79 -5.58 7.58
CA CYS A 130 -5.99 -4.70 8.45
C CYS A 130 -6.54 -3.27 8.48
N CYS A 131 -6.97 -2.73 7.34
CA CYS A 131 -7.61 -1.42 7.27
C CYS A 131 -8.93 -1.39 8.03
N LEU A 132 -9.78 -2.41 7.88
CA LEU A 132 -11.06 -2.53 8.59
C LEU A 132 -10.84 -2.64 10.10
N ASP A 133 -9.94 -3.50 10.57
CA ASP A 133 -9.65 -3.67 11.99
C ASP A 133 -9.21 -2.33 12.65
N LEU A 134 -8.37 -1.55 11.95
CA LEU A 134 -7.96 -0.22 12.44
C LEU A 134 -9.12 0.77 12.49
N CYS A 135 -9.98 0.76 11.46
CA CYS A 135 -11.16 1.62 11.42
C CYS A 135 -12.15 1.27 12.54
N VAL A 136 -12.42 -0.02 12.76
CA VAL A 136 -13.29 -0.51 13.83
C VAL A 136 -12.72 -0.13 15.20
N ARG A 137 -11.43 -0.35 15.44
CA ARG A 137 -10.75 0.08 16.69
C ARG A 137 -10.89 1.58 16.92
N ALA A 138 -10.63 2.38 15.89
CA ALA A 138 -10.73 3.83 15.98
C ALA A 138 -12.17 4.31 16.19
N TYR A 139 -13.16 3.63 15.59
CA TYR A 139 -14.57 3.93 15.76
C TYR A 139 -15.03 3.69 17.20
N HIS A 140 -14.73 2.52 17.78
CA HIS A 140 -15.09 2.21 19.17
C HIS A 140 -14.31 3.02 20.21
N ALA A 141 -13.18 3.61 19.83
CA ALA A 141 -12.44 4.54 20.69
C ALA A 141 -13.07 5.95 20.72
N ARG A 142 -14.00 6.28 19.82
CA ARG A 142 -14.65 7.61 19.77
C ARG A 142 -15.47 7.83 21.04
N GLY A 143 -15.38 9.04 21.60
CA GLY A 143 -16.14 9.43 22.80
C GLY A 143 -15.67 8.80 24.11
N ARG A 144 -14.65 7.94 24.08
CA ARG A 144 -14.01 7.41 25.28
C ARG A 144 -12.92 8.36 25.76
N ASP A 145 -12.86 8.57 27.09
CA ASP A 145 -11.72 9.25 27.71
C ASP A 145 -10.48 8.32 27.65
N PRO A 146 -9.40 8.71 26.94
CA PRO A 146 -8.18 7.91 26.85
C PRO A 146 -7.50 7.67 28.21
N ALA A 147 -7.73 8.54 29.20
CA ALA A 147 -7.13 8.43 30.53
C ALA A 147 -7.89 7.46 31.45
N LEU A 148 -9.13 7.09 31.11
CA LEU A 148 -9.98 6.24 31.94
C LEU A 148 -9.62 4.75 31.76
N ARG A 149 -8.97 4.18 32.79
CA ARG A 149 -8.49 2.78 32.83
C ARG A 149 -9.51 1.77 33.36
N SER A 150 -10.29 2.15 34.35
CA SER A 150 -11.29 1.28 34.99
C SER A 150 -12.45 2.11 35.49
N TYR A 151 -13.66 1.61 35.27
CA TYR A 151 -14.88 2.16 35.84
C TYR A 151 -15.59 1.05 36.60
N GLU A 152 -15.98 1.35 37.84
CA GLU A 152 -16.68 0.41 38.70
C GLU A 152 -17.91 1.10 39.28
N ASN A 153 -19.08 0.55 38.98
CA ASN A 153 -20.31 0.83 39.69
C ASN A 153 -20.69 -0.43 40.49
N PRO A 154 -20.52 -0.44 41.82
CA PRO A 154 -20.53 -1.64 42.67
C PRO A 154 -21.69 -2.61 42.46
N ASP A 155 -22.87 -2.12 42.09
CA ASP A 155 -24.10 -2.91 41.99
C ASP A 155 -24.62 -3.09 40.55
N VAL A 156 -23.92 -2.55 39.54
CA VAL A 156 -24.44 -2.48 38.16
C VAL A 156 -23.45 -3.02 37.13
N GLU A 157 -22.21 -2.51 37.12
CA GLU A 157 -21.22 -2.94 36.14
C GLU A 157 -19.79 -2.74 36.62
N LYS A 158 -18.93 -3.65 36.16
CA LYS A 158 -17.49 -3.51 36.26
C LYS A 158 -16.89 -3.60 34.88
N MET A 159 -16.22 -2.54 34.45
CA MET A 159 -15.54 -2.49 33.16
C MET A 159 -14.05 -2.19 33.37
N SER A 160 -13.21 -3.09 32.86
CA SER A 160 -11.75 -2.92 32.85
C SER A 160 -11.26 -2.94 31.42
N TRP A 161 -10.48 -1.93 31.03
CA TRP A 161 -9.90 -1.86 29.70
C TRP A 161 -8.42 -2.17 29.72
N SER A 162 -7.92 -2.75 28.62
CA SER A 162 -6.48 -2.81 28.38
C SER A 162 -5.94 -1.38 28.29
N ALA A 163 -4.78 -1.14 28.91
CA ALA A 163 -4.13 0.15 28.85
C ALA A 163 -3.66 0.41 27.41
N SER A 164 -4.11 1.51 26.80
CA SER A 164 -3.69 1.92 25.46
C SER A 164 -2.16 2.01 25.34
N ASP A 165 -1.47 2.44 26.40
CA ASP A 165 -0.01 2.50 26.51
C ASP A 165 0.70 1.14 26.49
N THR A 166 -0.01 0.04 26.74
CA THR A 166 0.56 -1.31 26.68
C THR A 166 0.50 -1.91 25.27
N VAL A 167 -0.26 -1.30 24.35
CA VAL A 167 -0.29 -1.73 22.96
C VAL A 167 0.98 -1.25 22.28
N LYS A 168 1.92 -2.19 22.05
CA LYS A 168 3.14 -1.91 21.31
C LYS A 168 2.79 -1.42 19.91
N THR A 169 3.38 -0.30 19.51
CA THR A 169 3.24 0.26 18.16
C THR A 169 4.54 0.14 17.39
N VAL A 170 4.47 -0.34 16.15
CA VAL A 170 5.59 -0.43 15.21
C VAL A 170 5.26 0.46 14.01
N GLY A 171 6.06 1.52 13.79
CA GLY A 171 5.87 2.41 12.65
C GLY A 171 4.52 3.17 12.65
N GLY A 172 3.92 3.40 13.83
CA GLY A 172 2.63 4.06 13.99
C GLY A 172 1.41 3.13 13.88
N LEU A 173 1.62 1.82 13.72
CA LEU A 173 0.57 0.80 13.73
C LEU A 173 0.69 -0.10 14.97
N PRO A 174 -0.43 -0.66 15.48
CA PRO A 174 -0.37 -1.74 16.47
C PRO A 174 0.45 -2.93 15.97
N GLU A 175 1.23 -3.56 16.85
CA GLU A 175 2.14 -4.67 16.52
C GLU A 175 1.45 -5.84 15.79
N ASP A 176 0.21 -6.17 16.17
CA ASP A 176 -0.57 -7.25 15.55
C ASP A 176 -0.94 -6.95 14.08
N ILE A 177 -1.20 -5.68 13.76
CA ILE A 177 -1.49 -5.23 12.39
C ILE A 177 -0.17 -5.15 11.61
N ALA A 178 0.87 -4.58 12.23
CA ALA A 178 2.19 -4.43 11.64
C ALA A 178 2.81 -5.79 11.27
N GLY A 179 2.60 -6.82 12.09
CA GLY A 179 3.03 -8.20 11.84
C GLY A 179 2.35 -8.83 10.62
N ARG A 180 1.03 -8.66 10.48
CA ARG A 180 0.27 -9.13 9.31
C ARG A 180 0.70 -8.43 8.02
N LEU A 181 1.02 -7.14 8.10
CA LEU A 181 1.51 -6.36 6.97
C LEU A 181 3.00 -6.60 6.63
N GLY A 182 3.72 -7.37 7.44
CA GLY A 182 5.16 -7.58 7.30
C GLY A 182 5.57 -8.08 5.92
N GLY A 183 4.80 -9.01 5.33
CA GLY A 183 5.06 -9.56 4.00
C GLY A 183 4.82 -8.59 2.84
N TYR A 184 4.03 -7.53 3.05
CA TYR A 184 3.69 -6.55 2.00
C TYR A 184 4.63 -5.33 2.01
N ARG A 185 5.51 -5.23 3.01
CA ARG A 185 6.39 -4.08 3.20
C ARG A 185 7.60 -4.15 2.27
N LEU A 186 7.80 -3.12 1.45
CA LEU A 186 8.98 -3.02 0.60
C LEU A 186 10.22 -2.69 1.44
N VAL A 187 11.24 -3.55 1.33
CA VAL A 187 12.55 -3.34 1.94
C VAL A 187 13.37 -2.47 1.01
N THR A 188 13.65 -1.24 1.43
CA THR A 188 14.57 -0.38 0.69
C THR A 188 15.99 -0.84 1.00
N PHE A 189 16.72 -1.31 -0.01
CA PHE A 189 18.17 -1.39 0.05
C PHE A 189 18.70 0.01 -0.24
N ALA A 190 19.17 0.69 0.81
CA ALA A 190 19.85 1.98 0.68
C ALA A 190 21.28 1.78 0.17
#